data_AF-A0A7V3EQL3-F1
#
_entry.id   AF-A0A7V3EQL3-F1
#
_cell.length_a   1.000
_cell.length_b   1.000
_cell.length_c   1.000
_cell.angle_alpha   90.00
_cell.angle_beta   90.00
_cell.angle_gamma   90.00
#
_symmetry.space_group_name_H-M   'P 1'
#
loop_
_entity.id
_entity.type
_entity.pdbx_description
1 polymer ?
#
loop_
_entity_poly.entity_id
_entity_poly.type
_entity_poly.pdbx_seq_one_letter_code
_entity_poly.pdbx_strand_id
1 'polypeptide(L)'
;MNFNLILSKLGISAQITQDVSLIIFTVLISFVYGMLLGKHKLMTVLVNIYISFAIITVIPANLIMNASTKILVFLSILVGLTIMSRRFFDITFSGAGSAFIWRVFLISFLEIGLILSIILSLMTKKEALSYISSNAYYYLVTGWAPLIWMSLPLAFMFFVYRKGR
;
A
#
# COMPACT_ATOMS: atom_id res chain seq x y z
N MET A 1 23.09 -8.83 -5.91
CA MET A 1 23.90 -7.60 -6.09
C MET A 1 23.53 -6.63 -4.98
N ASN A 2 24.48 -6.24 -4.13
CA ASN A 2 24.17 -5.50 -2.90
C ASN A 2 24.09 -3.99 -3.23
N PHE A 3 22.91 -3.52 -3.61
CA PHE A 3 22.66 -2.14 -4.08
C PHE A 3 23.21 -1.08 -3.10
N ASN A 4 23.15 -1.36 -1.79
CA ASN A 4 23.72 -0.55 -0.73
C ASN A 4 25.24 -0.29 -0.87
N LEU A 5 26.01 -1.28 -1.34
CA LEU A 5 27.47 -1.19 -1.50
C LEU A 5 27.88 -0.38 -2.74
N ILE A 6 27.03 -0.33 -3.76
CA ILE A 6 27.29 0.45 -4.99
C ILE A 6 26.99 1.92 -4.73
N LEU A 7 25.88 2.22 -4.04
CA LEU A 7 25.44 3.59 -3.75
C LEU A 7 26.28 4.25 -2.65
N SER A 8 26.77 3.50 -1.65
CA SER A 8 27.69 4.05 -0.64
C SER A 8 29.06 4.44 -1.22
N LYS A 9 29.54 3.73 -2.25
CA LYS A 9 30.77 4.09 -2.99
C LYS A 9 30.64 5.37 -3.82
N LEU A 10 29.42 5.85 -4.07
CA LEU A 10 29.13 7.11 -4.74
C LEU A 10 28.95 8.28 -3.75
N GLY A 11 29.22 8.08 -2.45
CA GLY A 11 29.09 9.12 -1.42
C GLY A 11 27.64 9.39 -0.97
N ILE A 12 26.70 8.53 -1.36
CA ILE A 12 25.29 8.65 -0.99
C ILE A 12 25.09 8.09 0.41
N SER A 13 24.43 8.85 1.29
CA SER A 13 24.16 8.41 2.67
C SER A 13 23.30 7.13 2.70
N ALA A 14 23.47 6.32 3.74
CA ALA A 14 22.69 5.09 3.92
C ALA A 14 21.17 5.36 3.95
N GLN A 15 20.76 6.50 4.51
CA GLN A 15 19.36 6.92 4.55
C GLN A 15 18.80 7.20 3.15
N ILE A 16 19.53 7.95 2.32
CA ILE A 16 19.10 8.23 0.93
C ILE A 16 19.02 6.92 0.14
N THR A 17 19.95 6.01 0.38
CA THR A 17 19.96 4.70 -0.28
C THR A 17 18.72 3.86 0.08
N GLN A 18 18.34 3.83 1.36
CA GLN A 18 17.13 3.16 1.82
C GLN A 18 15.87 3.82 1.23
N ASP A 19 15.82 5.15 1.19
CA ASP A 19 14.69 5.90 0.61
C ASP A 19 14.51 5.59 -0.88
N VAL A 20 15.60 5.67 -1.65
CA VAL A 20 15.58 5.36 -3.09
C VAL A 20 15.19 3.90 -3.33
N SER A 21 15.74 2.97 -2.53
CA SER A 21 15.39 1.55 -2.64
C SER A 21 13.91 1.30 -2.36
N LEU A 22 13.36 1.95 -1.33
CA LEU A 22 11.93 1.85 -0.99
C LEU A 22 11.05 2.41 -2.10
N ILE A 23 11.40 3.56 -2.68
CA ILE A 23 10.66 4.19 -3.79
C ILE A 23 10.65 3.26 -5.01
N ILE A 24 11.82 2.77 -5.43
CA ILE A 24 11.94 1.87 -6.58
C ILE A 24 11.12 0.60 -6.35
N PHE A 25 11.26 -0.02 -5.17
CA PHE A 25 10.51 -1.22 -4.82
C PHE A 25 9.00 -0.99 -4.81
N THR A 26 8.55 0.12 -4.24
CA THR A 26 7.13 0.50 -4.21
C THR A 26 6.60 0.71 -5.62
N VAL A 27 7.32 1.44 -6.49
CA VAL A 27 6.92 1.66 -7.88
C VAL A 27 6.82 0.35 -8.66
N LEU A 28 7.83 -0.53 -8.53
CA LEU A 28 7.84 -1.83 -9.21
C LEU A 28 6.70 -2.73 -8.75
N ILE A 29 6.49 -2.87 -7.44
CA ILE A 29 5.39 -3.66 -6.90
C ILE A 29 4.06 -3.09 -7.33
N SER A 30 3.88 -1.77 -7.27
CA SER A 30 2.63 -1.12 -7.68
C SER A 30 2.31 -1.40 -9.15
N PHE A 31 3.32 -1.36 -10.01
CA PHE A 31 3.15 -1.68 -11.42
C PHE A 31 2.73 -3.15 -11.62
N VAL A 32 3.47 -4.09 -11.01
CA VAL A 32 3.16 -5.53 -11.11
C VAL A 32 1.77 -5.83 -10.53
N TYR A 33 1.48 -5.31 -9.34
CA TYR A 33 0.22 -5.46 -8.64
C TYR A 33 -0.97 -4.93 -9.45
N GLY A 34 -0.85 -3.73 -10.03
CA GLY A 34 -1.88 -3.15 -10.88
C GLY A 34 -2.15 -3.95 -12.15
N MET A 35 -1.10 -4.45 -12.78
CA MET A 35 -1.22 -5.30 -13.97
C MET A 35 -1.83 -6.67 -13.65
N LEU A 36 -1.50 -7.27 -12.51
CA LEU A 36 -2.03 -8.58 -12.09
C LEU A 36 -3.52 -8.53 -11.71
N LEU A 37 -3.94 -7.50 -10.98
CA LEU A 37 -5.34 -7.35 -10.58
C LEU A 37 -6.24 -6.91 -11.73
N GLY A 38 -5.70 -6.08 -12.63
CA GLY A 38 -6.43 -5.51 -13.74
C GLY A 38 -7.51 -4.51 -13.32
N LYS A 39 -8.20 -3.92 -14.31
CA LYS A 39 -9.13 -2.79 -14.12
C LYS A 39 -10.28 -3.05 -13.15
N HIS A 40 -10.74 -4.29 -13.08
CA HIS A 40 -12.00 -4.62 -12.43
C HIS A 40 -11.85 -4.85 -10.92
N LYS A 41 -10.63 -5.15 -10.45
CA LYS A 41 -10.43 -5.60 -9.07
C LYS A 41 -9.85 -4.56 -8.14
N LEU A 42 -9.15 -3.53 -8.65
CA LEU A 42 -8.48 -2.52 -7.81
C LEU A 42 -9.44 -1.86 -6.82
N MET A 43 -10.61 -1.40 -7.29
CA MET A 43 -11.63 -0.82 -6.41
C MET A 43 -12.11 -1.79 -5.32
N THR A 44 -12.30 -3.06 -5.68
CA THR A 44 -12.67 -4.10 -4.72
C THR A 44 -11.56 -4.34 -3.71
N VAL A 45 -10.30 -4.35 -4.15
CA VAL A 45 -9.16 -4.56 -3.25
C VAL A 45 -8.99 -3.39 -2.30
N LEU A 46 -9.17 -2.15 -2.76
CA LEU A 46 -9.15 -0.98 -1.88
C LEU A 46 -10.18 -1.10 -0.75
N VAL A 47 -11.42 -1.49 -1.07
CA VAL A 47 -12.44 -1.78 -0.04
C VAL A 47 -11.99 -2.90 0.89
N ASN A 48 -11.41 -3.97 0.36
CA ASN A 48 -10.90 -5.07 1.17
C ASN A 48 -9.77 -4.62 2.10
N ILE A 49 -8.90 -3.68 1.69
CA ILE A 49 -7.85 -3.09 2.55
C ILE A 49 -8.49 -2.43 3.77
N TYR A 50 -9.52 -1.60 3.58
CA TYR A 50 -10.23 -0.96 4.70
C TYR A 50 -10.94 -1.96 5.60
N ILE A 51 -11.64 -2.95 5.03
CA ILE A 51 -12.31 -3.99 5.83
C ILE A 51 -11.29 -4.78 6.64
N SER A 52 -10.18 -5.18 6.03
CA SER A 52 -9.11 -5.93 6.70
C SER A 52 -8.48 -5.10 7.81
N PHE A 53 -8.28 -3.80 7.58
CA PHE A 53 -7.78 -2.87 8.58
C PHE A 53 -8.79 -2.67 9.74
N ALA A 54 -10.08 -2.50 9.45
CA ALA A 54 -11.10 -2.38 10.47
C ALA A 54 -11.16 -3.64 11.35
N ILE A 55 -11.12 -4.83 10.74
CA ILE A 55 -11.12 -6.10 11.49
C ILE A 55 -9.92 -6.17 12.42
N ILE A 56 -8.69 -5.91 11.94
CA ILE A 56 -7.49 -6.01 12.80
C ILE A 56 -7.54 -5.02 13.97
N THR A 57 -8.17 -3.85 13.82
CA THR A 57 -8.30 -2.87 14.91
C THR A 57 -9.29 -3.25 16.00
N VAL A 58 -10.28 -4.10 15.68
CA VAL A 58 -11.30 -4.56 16.63
C VAL A 58 -10.90 -5.86 17.33
N ILE A 59 -9.94 -6.61 16.77
CA ILE A 59 -9.49 -7.85 17.40
C ILE A 59 -8.86 -7.54 18.78
N PRO A 60 -9.35 -8.19 19.84
CA PRO A 60 -8.82 -8.02 21.19
C PRO A 60 -7.31 -8.29 21.28
N ALA A 61 -6.59 -7.41 21.99
CA ALA A 61 -5.13 -7.49 22.12
C ALA A 61 -4.63 -8.79 22.77
N ASN A 62 -5.46 -9.44 23.59
CA ASN A 62 -5.14 -10.73 24.21
C ASN A 62 -5.11 -11.91 23.20
N LEU A 63 -5.74 -11.77 22.03
CA LEU A 63 -5.72 -12.79 20.98
C LEU A 63 -4.56 -12.62 20.00
N ILE A 64 -4.00 -11.41 19.88
CA ILE A 64 -2.87 -11.14 18.96
C ILE A 64 -1.74 -10.44 19.71
N MET A 65 -0.74 -11.23 20.08
CA MET A 65 0.33 -10.78 20.97
C MET A 65 1.44 -9.97 20.26
N ASN A 66 1.74 -10.25 18.98
CA ASN A 66 2.94 -9.72 18.31
C ASN A 66 2.64 -8.97 17.01
N ALA A 67 3.47 -7.97 16.67
CA ALA A 67 3.36 -7.17 15.45
C ALA A 67 3.36 -8.04 14.18
N SER A 68 4.24 -9.05 14.11
CA SER A 68 4.30 -9.99 12.99
C SER A 68 2.99 -10.77 12.82
N THR A 69 2.35 -11.18 13.91
CA THR A 69 1.05 -11.86 13.86
C THR A 69 -0.04 -10.91 13.38
N LYS A 70 -0.05 -9.65 13.83
CA LYS A 70 -1.01 -8.64 13.34
C LYS A 70 -0.89 -8.42 11.83
N ILE A 71 0.34 -8.30 11.34
CA ILE A 71 0.63 -8.12 9.91
C ILE A 71 0.19 -9.35 9.12
N LEU A 72 0.51 -10.55 9.60
CA LEU A 72 0.13 -11.79 8.95
C LEU A 72 -1.39 -11.94 8.88
N VAL A 73 -2.10 -11.68 9.98
CA VAL A 73 -3.57 -11.71 10.02
C VAL A 73 -4.16 -10.68 9.07
N PHE A 74 -3.67 -9.43 9.08
CA PHE A 74 -4.11 -8.39 8.15
C PHE A 74 -3.95 -8.82 6.69
N LEU A 75 -2.77 -9.33 6.31
CA LEU A 75 -2.50 -9.78 4.95
C LEU A 75 -3.33 -11.01 4.58
N SER A 76 -3.52 -11.96 5.49
CA SER A 76 -4.34 -13.15 5.27
C SER A 76 -5.81 -12.78 5.02
N ILE A 77 -6.37 -11.85 5.80
CA ILE A 77 -7.73 -11.36 5.60
C ILE A 77 -7.82 -10.61 4.26
N LEU A 78 -6.86 -9.73 3.96
CA LEU A 78 -6.84 -8.97 2.71
C LEU A 78 -6.81 -9.88 1.48
N VAL A 79 -5.91 -10.88 1.47
CA VAL A 79 -5.79 -11.85 0.39
C VAL A 79 -7.03 -12.72 0.31
N GLY A 80 -7.53 -13.22 1.45
CA GLY A 80 -8.74 -14.03 1.51
C GLY A 80 -9.97 -13.31 0.94
N LEU A 81 -10.19 -12.06 1.36
CA LEU A 81 -11.27 -11.22 0.84
C LEU A 81 -11.09 -10.94 -0.66
N THR A 82 -9.88 -10.68 -1.12
CA THR A 82 -9.58 -10.38 -2.53
C THR A 82 -9.79 -11.60 -3.45
N ILE A 83 -9.50 -12.81 -2.97
CA ILE A 83 -9.77 -14.04 -3.72
C ILE A 83 -11.27 -14.36 -3.71
N MET A 84 -11.94 -14.18 -2.57
CA MET A 84 -13.36 -14.50 -2.40
C MET A 84 -14.28 -13.47 -3.09
N SER A 85 -13.83 -12.23 -3.27
CA SER A 85 -14.58 -11.18 -3.94
C SER A 85 -14.72 -11.49 -5.43
N ARG A 86 -15.74 -12.29 -5.77
CA ARG A 86 -16.01 -12.67 -7.15
C ARG A 86 -16.78 -11.62 -7.95
N ARG A 87 -17.44 -10.63 -7.32
CA ARG A 87 -18.30 -9.64 -8.02
C ARG A 87 -18.95 -8.54 -7.15
N PHE A 88 -18.61 -8.39 -5.86
CA PHE A 88 -19.41 -7.53 -4.96
C PHE A 88 -19.30 -6.02 -5.25
N PHE A 89 -18.25 -5.57 -5.94
CA PHE A 89 -18.07 -4.17 -6.30
C PHE A 89 -17.57 -4.06 -7.76
N ASP A 90 -18.43 -4.43 -8.73
CA ASP A 90 -18.20 -4.19 -10.16
C ASP A 90 -18.27 -2.69 -10.49
N ILE A 91 -17.39 -1.90 -9.86
CA ILE A 91 -17.14 -0.51 -10.25
C ILE A 91 -16.16 -0.59 -11.41
N THR A 92 -16.70 -0.78 -12.61
CA THR A 92 -15.88 -0.83 -13.83
C THR A 92 -15.38 0.57 -14.15
N PHE A 93 -14.06 0.74 -14.32
CA PHE A 93 -13.54 1.93 -15.00
C PHE A 93 -14.04 1.93 -16.45
N SER A 94 -15.00 2.81 -16.77
CA SER A 94 -15.39 3.12 -18.14
C SER A 94 -14.33 4.06 -18.75
N GLY A 95 -13.69 3.61 -19.82
CA GLY A 95 -12.67 4.37 -20.54
C GLY A 95 -11.67 3.47 -21.25
N ALA A 96 -11.80 3.38 -22.58
CA ALA A 96 -10.80 2.75 -23.44
C ALA A 96 -9.76 3.81 -23.85
N GLY A 97 -8.46 3.55 -23.64
CA GLY A 97 -7.38 4.42 -24.09
C GLY A 97 -6.12 4.41 -23.21
N SER A 98 -5.06 5.10 -23.64
CA SER A 98 -3.75 5.18 -22.95
C SER A 98 -3.82 5.71 -21.51
N ALA A 99 -4.81 6.53 -21.18
CA ALA A 99 -5.07 7.03 -19.83
C ALA A 99 -5.44 5.93 -18.83
N PHE A 100 -5.85 4.75 -19.32
CA PHE A 100 -6.21 3.61 -18.48
C PHE A 100 -5.02 3.05 -17.71
N ILE A 101 -3.87 2.83 -18.37
CA ILE A 101 -2.66 2.27 -17.74
C ILE A 101 -2.16 3.20 -16.63
N TRP A 102 -2.15 4.50 -16.88
CA TRP A 102 -1.75 5.49 -15.88
C TRP A 102 -2.69 5.49 -14.66
N ARG A 103 -4.00 5.40 -14.86
CA ARG A 103 -4.97 5.32 -13.75
C ARG A 103 -4.80 4.05 -12.93
N VAL A 104 -4.57 2.91 -13.58
CA VAL A 104 -4.28 1.63 -12.92
C VAL A 104 -3.01 1.74 -12.09
N PHE A 105 -1.93 2.28 -12.67
CA PHE A 105 -0.68 2.46 -11.93
C PHE A 105 -0.86 3.36 -10.71
N LEU A 106 -1.54 4.51 -10.86
CA LEU A 106 -1.75 5.44 -9.75
C LEU A 106 -2.58 4.83 -8.61
N ILE A 107 -3.70 4.17 -8.91
CA ILE A 107 -4.52 3.56 -7.85
C ILE A 107 -3.74 2.44 -7.16
N SER A 108 -3.00 1.62 -7.91
CA SER A 108 -2.14 0.58 -7.36
C SER A 108 -1.02 1.15 -6.48
N PHE A 109 -0.41 2.26 -6.90
CA PHE A 109 0.59 2.95 -6.10
C PHE A 109 0.02 3.46 -4.78
N LEU A 110 -1.18 4.04 -4.82
CA LEU A 110 -1.88 4.50 -3.62
C LEU A 110 -2.29 3.33 -2.70
N GLU A 111 -2.75 2.22 -3.26
CA GLU A 111 -3.11 1.00 -2.52
C GLU A 111 -1.89 0.37 -1.84
N ILE A 112 -0.76 0.23 -2.56
CA ILE A 112 0.48 -0.30 -1.98
C ILE A 112 1.03 0.66 -0.92
N GLY A 113 1.01 1.98 -1.16
CA GLY A 113 1.40 2.98 -0.17
C GLY A 113 0.55 2.91 1.11
N LEU A 114 -0.77 2.73 0.97
CA LEU A 114 -1.68 2.51 2.10
C LEU A 114 -1.36 1.21 2.84
N ILE A 115 -1.14 0.10 2.12
CA ILE A 115 -0.76 -1.18 2.73
C ILE A 115 0.54 -1.04 3.51
N LEU A 116 1.55 -0.38 2.94
CA LEU A 116 2.83 -0.10 3.63
C LEU A 116 2.61 0.74 4.88
N SER A 117 1.83 1.83 4.78
CA SER A 117 1.47 2.68 5.91
C SER A 117 0.81 1.89 7.04
N ILE A 118 -0.15 1.02 6.73
CA ILE A 118 -0.82 0.15 7.72
C ILE A 118 0.17 -0.83 8.34
N ILE A 119 0.94 -1.59 7.53
CA ILE A 119 1.88 -2.60 8.02
C ILE A 119 2.90 -1.96 8.97
N LEU A 120 3.47 -0.83 8.59
CA LEU A 120 4.47 -0.12 9.41
C LEU A 120 3.85 0.49 10.67
N SER A 121 2.57 0.87 10.64
CA SER A 121 1.84 1.36 11.81
C SER A 121 1.50 0.24 12.82
N LEU A 122 1.46 -1.01 12.38
CA LEU A 122 1.29 -2.18 13.25
C LEU A 122 2.60 -2.59 13.96
N MET A 123 3.75 -2.10 13.48
CA MET A 123 5.08 -2.35 14.06
C MET A 123 5.44 -1.33 15.13
N THR A 124 6.37 -1.69 16.02
CA THR A 124 7.03 -0.68 16.85
C THR A 124 7.97 0.16 16.00
N LYS A 125 8.21 1.43 16.41
CA LYS A 125 9.15 2.32 15.72
C LYS A 125 10.53 1.68 15.53
N LYS A 126 11.02 0.94 16.53
CA LYS A 126 12.32 0.26 16.48
C LYS A 126 12.37 -0.81 15.38
N GLU A 127 11.32 -1.63 15.27
CA GLU A 127 11.20 -2.65 14.23
C GLU A 127 11.08 -2.00 12.84
N ALA A 128 10.23 -1.00 12.68
CA ALA A 128 10.04 -0.33 11.39
C ALA A 128 11.35 0.29 10.86
N LEU A 129 12.09 1.00 11.73
CA LEU A 129 13.37 1.61 11.37
C LEU A 129 14.50 0.61 11.04
N SER A 130 14.30 -0.68 11.31
CA SER A 130 15.24 -1.71 10.86
C SER A 130 15.08 -2.04 9.36
N TYR A 131 13.93 -1.73 8.77
CA TYR A 131 13.61 -2.00 7.36
C TYR A 131 13.63 -0.75 6.48
N ILE A 132 13.25 0.41 7.04
CA ILE A 132 13.14 1.66 6.31
C ILE A 132 13.92 2.78 7.00
N SER A 133 14.20 3.85 6.26
CA SER A 133 14.84 5.03 6.82
C SER A 133 13.91 5.78 7.79
N SER A 134 14.48 6.70 8.57
CA SER A 134 13.69 7.61 9.41
C SER A 134 12.80 8.56 8.61
N ASN A 135 13.21 8.97 7.41
CA ASN A 135 12.41 9.82 6.53
C ASN A 135 11.20 9.06 6.01
N ALA A 136 11.41 7.85 5.51
CA ALA A 136 10.33 6.98 5.04
C ALA A 136 9.32 6.71 6.17
N TYR A 137 9.79 6.45 7.39
CA TYR A 137 8.93 6.25 8.55
C TYR A 137 8.08 7.49 8.83
N TYR A 138 8.67 8.69 8.73
CA TYR A 138 7.96 9.95 8.90
C TYR A 138 6.80 10.11 7.89
N TYR A 139 7.06 9.84 6.61
CA TYR A 139 6.07 9.98 5.52
C TYR A 139 5.02 8.86 5.45
N LEU A 140 5.23 7.72 6.13
CA LEU A 140 4.33 6.58 6.09
C LEU A 140 3.52 6.41 7.38
N VAL A 141 4.06 6.76 8.54
CA VAL A 141 3.50 6.34 9.84
C VAL A 141 3.20 7.51 10.78
N THR A 142 3.95 8.61 10.71
CA THR A 142 3.88 9.63 11.76
C THR A 142 2.85 10.74 11.50
N GLY A 143 2.27 11.29 12.57
CA GLY A 143 1.38 12.44 12.52
C GLY A 143 0.17 12.19 11.62
N TRP A 144 0.03 13.02 10.59
CA TRP A 144 -1.10 12.95 9.63
C TRP A 144 -0.85 11.97 8.48
N ALA A 145 0.33 11.37 8.38
CA ALA A 145 0.68 10.50 7.24
C ALA A 145 -0.29 9.31 7.06
N PRO A 146 -0.68 8.54 8.09
CA PRO A 146 -1.63 7.44 7.91
C PRO A 146 -2.99 7.93 7.40
N LEU A 147 -3.46 9.08 7.89
CA LEU A 147 -4.72 9.69 7.44
C LEU A 147 -4.64 10.13 5.98
N ILE A 148 -3.51 10.70 5.55
CA ILE A 148 -3.27 11.06 4.15
C ILE A 148 -3.30 9.80 3.27
N TRP A 149 -2.60 8.72 3.67
CA TRP A 149 -2.60 7.46 2.92
C TRP A 149 -3.96 6.76 2.88
N MET A 150 -4.78 6.90 3.92
CA MET A 150 -6.18 6.41 3.92
C MET A 150 -7.11 7.30 3.08
N SER A 151 -6.88 8.60 3.00
CA SER A 151 -7.79 9.50 2.27
C SER A 151 -7.48 9.61 0.78
N LEU A 152 -6.20 9.56 0.39
CA LEU A 152 -5.75 9.72 -1.00
C LEU A 152 -6.39 8.74 -2.00
N PRO A 153 -6.43 7.42 -1.75
CA PRO A 153 -7.06 6.47 -2.67
C PRO A 153 -8.55 6.76 -2.86
N LEU A 154 -9.27 7.09 -1.78
CA LEU A 154 -10.70 7.40 -1.82
C LEU A 154 -10.98 8.69 -2.59
N ALA A 155 -10.18 9.73 -2.34
CA ALA A 155 -10.26 10.98 -3.09
C ALA A 155 -10.01 10.74 -4.58
N PHE A 156 -8.98 9.96 -4.93
CA PHE A 156 -8.68 9.61 -6.31
C PHE A 156 -9.85 8.88 -6.98
N MET A 157 -10.47 7.90 -6.30
CA MET A 157 -11.68 7.24 -6.80
C MET A 157 -12.80 8.23 -7.14
N PHE A 158 -13.07 9.16 -6.22
CA PHE A 158 -14.14 10.15 -6.40
C PHE A 158 -13.91 11.03 -7.63
N PHE A 159 -12.67 11.50 -7.84
CA PHE A 159 -12.33 12.33 -9.01
C PHE A 159 -12.36 11.54 -10.33
N VAL A 160 -11.92 10.28 -10.32
CA VAL A 160 -11.90 9.46 -11.54
C VAL A 160 -13.32 9.05 -11.96
N TYR A 161 -14.21 8.75 -11.00
CA TYR A 161 -15.61 8.41 -11.29
C TYR A 161 -16.38 9.57 -11.95
N ARG A 162 -16.11 10.82 -11.55
CA ARG A 162 -16.82 12.00 -12.06
C ARG A 162 -16.55 12.31 -13.54
N LYS A 163 -15.41 11.90 -14.09
CA LYS A 163 -15.04 12.14 -15.51
C LYS A 163 -15.64 11.14 -16.51
N GLY A 164 -16.41 10.16 -16.04
CA GLY A 164 -17.06 9.14 -16.87
C GLY A 164 -18.53 9.39 -17.19
N ARG A 165 -19.08 10.58 -16.87
CA ARG A 165 -20.40 11.06 -17.32
C ARG A 165 -20.23 12.28 -18.21
#